data_AF-A0A445LDA7-F1
#
_entry.id   AF-A0A445LDA7-F1
#
_cell.length_a   1.000
_cell.length_b   1.000
_cell.length_c   1.000
_cell.angle_alpha   90.00
_cell.angle_beta   90.00
_cell.angle_gamma   90.00
#
_symmetry.space_group_name_H-M   'P 1'
#
loop_
_entity.id
_entity.type
_entity.pdbx_description
1 polymer ?
#
loop_
_entity_poly.entity_id
_entity_poly.type
_entity_poly.pdbx_seq_one_letter_code
_entity_poly.pdbx_strand_id
1 'polypeptide(L)'
;MAADSNSNLRISIERNPSQSRLAELNIKCWPKWGCSPGKYQLKFDAEETCYLVKGKVKAYPKGSSEFVEFGAGDLVTIPKGLSCTWDVSVAVDKYYKFESNSSSSTTSSSSC
;
A
#
# COMPACT_ATOMS: atom_id res chain seq x y z
N MET A 1 20.45 11.63 -23.22
CA MET A 1 19.31 11.70 -22.27
C MET A 1 19.54 10.66 -21.19
N ALA A 2 19.39 11.05 -19.93
CA ALA A 2 19.70 10.21 -18.77
C ALA A 2 19.01 8.85 -18.85
N ALA A 3 19.78 7.79 -18.62
CA ALA A 3 19.25 6.46 -18.37
C ALA A 3 18.42 6.52 -17.10
N ASP A 4 17.09 6.60 -17.24
CA ASP A 4 16.17 6.40 -16.13
C ASP A 4 16.13 4.90 -15.86
N SER A 5 17.11 4.42 -15.11
CA SER A 5 17.05 3.13 -14.43
C SER A 5 15.99 3.21 -13.33
N ASN A 6 14.73 3.54 -13.67
CA ASN A 6 13.61 3.22 -12.81
C ASN A 6 13.37 1.73 -12.98
N SER A 7 13.98 0.96 -12.10
CA SER A 7 13.56 -0.42 -11.83
C SER A 7 12.08 -0.42 -11.46
N ASN A 8 11.21 -0.52 -12.47
CA ASN A 8 9.75 -0.72 -12.44
C ASN A 8 9.08 -0.51 -11.06
N LEU A 9 8.97 0.74 -10.59
CA LEU A 9 8.14 1.07 -9.43
C LEU A 9 6.67 0.86 -9.82
N ARG A 10 6.16 -0.36 -9.60
CA ARG A 10 4.79 -0.76 -9.90
C ARG A 10 4.06 -1.12 -8.62
N ILE A 11 2.78 -0.77 -8.56
CA ILE A 11 1.90 -1.14 -7.46
C ILE A 11 1.52 -2.62 -7.65
N SER A 12 1.79 -3.44 -6.65
CA SER A 12 1.41 -4.85 -6.63
C SER A 12 0.09 -5.02 -5.91
N ILE A 13 -0.85 -5.74 -6.51
CA ILE A 13 -2.19 -5.98 -5.95
C ILE A 13 -2.41 -7.49 -5.86
N GLU A 14 -2.59 -7.97 -4.65
CA GLU A 14 -2.98 -9.34 -4.34
C GLU A 14 -4.49 -9.36 -4.06
N ARG A 15 -5.25 -9.86 -5.03
CA ARG A 15 -6.72 -9.97 -4.96
C ARG A 15 -7.09 -11.17 -4.10
N ASN A 16 -7.94 -10.95 -3.10
CA ASN A 16 -8.45 -12.02 -2.23
C ASN A 16 -7.32 -12.88 -1.60
N PRO A 17 -6.40 -12.26 -0.82
CA PRO A 17 -5.35 -12.97 -0.12
C PRO A 17 -5.93 -13.98 0.86
N SER A 18 -5.22 -15.09 1.11
CA SER A 18 -5.68 -16.10 2.06
C SER A 18 -5.69 -15.56 3.49
N GLN A 19 -6.57 -16.09 4.34
CA GLN A 19 -6.64 -15.65 5.75
C GLN A 19 -5.31 -15.89 6.49
N SER A 20 -4.60 -16.97 6.17
CA SER A 20 -3.26 -17.25 6.69
C SER A 20 -2.28 -16.14 6.31
N ARG A 21 -2.26 -15.71 5.04
CA ARG A 21 -1.40 -14.62 4.57
C ARG A 21 -1.64 -13.31 5.33
N LEU A 22 -2.91 -12.96 5.54
CA LEU A 22 -3.30 -11.79 6.32
C LEU A 22 -2.88 -11.90 7.80
N ALA A 23 -2.97 -13.10 8.37
CA ALA A 23 -2.54 -13.38 9.75
C ALA A 23 -1.02 -13.32 9.90
N GLU A 24 -0.26 -13.87 8.95
CA GLU A 24 1.21 -13.80 8.91
C GLU A 24 1.69 -12.33 8.86
N LEU A 25 1.04 -11.51 8.04
CA LEU A 25 1.30 -10.07 7.97
C LEU A 25 0.85 -9.31 9.22
N ASN A 26 0.09 -9.94 10.12
CA ASN A 26 -0.48 -9.33 11.32
C ASN A 26 -1.27 -8.06 11.02
N ILE A 27 -2.07 -8.06 9.92
CA ILE A 27 -2.82 -6.86 9.48
C ILE A 27 -3.74 -6.28 10.55
N LYS A 28 -4.17 -7.10 11.52
CA LYS A 28 -5.01 -6.67 12.64
C LYS A 28 -4.28 -5.75 13.63
N CYS A 29 -2.95 -5.81 13.65
CA CYS A 29 -2.09 -4.97 14.49
C CYS A 29 -1.70 -3.67 13.77
N TRP A 30 -1.95 -3.57 12.46
CA TRP A 30 -1.63 -2.39 11.68
C TRP A 30 -2.58 -1.24 12.05
N PRO A 31 -2.13 0.01 11.98
CA PRO A 31 -3.01 1.17 12.12
C PRO A 31 -4.08 1.17 11.03
N LYS A 32 -5.28 1.61 11.41
CA LYS A 32 -6.37 1.87 10.47
C LYS A 32 -6.29 3.27 9.95
N TRP A 33 -6.57 3.42 8.66
CA TRP A 33 -6.74 4.70 8.02
C TRP A 33 -8.00 4.67 7.18
N GLY A 34 -8.73 5.79 7.18
CA GLY A 34 -9.89 5.96 6.35
C GLY A 34 -9.98 7.36 5.78
N CYS A 35 -10.60 7.47 4.61
CA CYS A 35 -10.75 8.75 3.93
C CYS A 35 -12.00 8.78 3.05
N SER A 36 -12.55 9.98 2.86
CA SER A 36 -13.72 10.23 2.04
C SER A 36 -13.41 10.09 0.54
N PRO A 37 -14.43 9.93 -0.31
CA PRO A 37 -14.26 9.98 -1.76
C PRO A 37 -13.64 11.31 -2.21
N GLY A 38 -12.68 11.23 -3.13
CA GLY A 38 -11.89 12.38 -3.57
C GLY A 38 -10.60 11.99 -4.28
N LYS A 39 -9.87 12.99 -4.77
CA LYS A 39 -8.57 12.81 -5.44
C LYS A 39 -7.43 13.24 -4.53
N TYR A 40 -6.49 12.33 -4.28
CA TYR A 40 -5.38 12.54 -3.38
C TYR A 40 -4.06 12.29 -4.10
N GLN A 41 -3.17 13.27 -4.09
CA GLN A 41 -1.82 13.09 -4.63
C GLN A 41 -0.92 12.57 -3.51
N LEU A 42 -0.45 11.34 -3.67
CA LEU A 42 0.35 10.64 -2.67
C LEU A 42 1.77 10.42 -3.19
N LYS A 43 2.75 10.67 -2.32
CA LYS A 43 4.15 10.35 -2.52
C LYS A 43 4.59 9.40 -1.41
N PHE A 44 5.03 8.22 -1.79
CA PHE A 44 5.46 7.18 -0.86
C PHE A 44 6.97 7.28 -0.66
N ASP A 45 7.41 7.76 0.50
CA ASP A 45 8.85 7.86 0.82
C ASP A 45 9.44 6.56 1.40
N ALA A 46 8.55 5.62 1.73
CA ALA A 46 8.86 4.26 2.15
C ALA A 46 7.91 3.28 1.43
N GLU A 47 8.26 1.99 1.43
CA GLU A 47 7.34 0.97 0.94
C GLU A 47 6.14 0.90 1.89
N GLU A 48 4.94 1.03 1.35
CA GLU A 48 3.69 0.90 2.10
C GLU A 48 2.99 -0.38 1.66
N THR A 49 2.70 -1.26 2.60
CA THR A 49 1.74 -2.35 2.37
C THR A 49 0.44 -1.98 3.06
N CYS A 50 -0.67 -2.06 2.33
CA CYS A 50 -1.98 -1.76 2.86
C CYS A 50 -3.03 -2.78 2.43
N TYR A 51 -3.92 -3.14 3.34
CA TYR A 51 -5.05 -4.02 3.09
C TYR A 51 -6.34 -3.22 3.13
N LEU A 52 -7.06 -3.16 2.01
CA LEU A 52 -8.32 -2.44 1.94
C LEU A 52 -9.44 -3.32 2.50
N VAL A 53 -10.09 -2.85 3.56
CA VAL A 53 -11.28 -3.47 4.14
C VAL A 53 -12.53 -3.00 3.43
N LYS A 54 -12.55 -1.73 3.04
CA LYS A 54 -13.67 -1.09 2.35
C LYS A 54 -13.16 -0.04 1.37
N GLY A 55 -13.97 0.24 0.36
CA GLY A 55 -13.75 1.33 -0.58
C GLY A 55 -13.33 0.86 -1.97
N LYS A 56 -13.13 1.84 -2.84
CA LYS A 56 -12.72 1.62 -4.23
C LYS A 56 -11.83 2.78 -4.66
N VAL A 57 -10.63 2.45 -5.12
CA VAL A 57 -9.58 3.40 -5.47
C VAL A 57 -9.01 3.06 -6.84
N LYS A 58 -8.80 4.10 -7.65
CA LYS A 58 -7.97 4.01 -8.86
C LYS A 58 -6.69 4.79 -8.61
N ALA A 59 -5.55 4.12 -8.57
CA ALA A 59 -4.26 4.76 -8.45
C ALA A 59 -3.64 4.98 -9.83
N TYR A 60 -3.19 6.20 -10.08
CA TYR A 60 -2.57 6.65 -11.32
C TYR A 60 -1.08 6.92 -11.06
N PRO A 61 -0.17 5.97 -11.36
CA PRO A 61 1.27 6.16 -11.19
C PRO A 61 1.79 7.28 -12.09
N LYS A 62 2.62 8.16 -11.54
CA LYS A 62 3.23 9.26 -12.29
C LYS A 62 4.16 8.69 -13.37
N GLY A 63 3.97 9.12 -14.61
CA GLY A 63 4.75 8.62 -15.76
C GLY A 63 4.19 7.37 -16.44
N SER A 64 3.08 6.82 -15.93
CA SER A 64 2.33 5.77 -16.62
C SER A 64 0.99 6.32 -17.13
N SER A 65 0.58 5.87 -18.32
CA SER A 65 -0.75 6.15 -18.87
C SER A 65 -1.82 5.20 -18.30
N GLU A 66 -1.37 4.11 -17.66
CA GLU A 66 -2.24 3.10 -17.08
C GLU A 66 -2.54 3.41 -15.62
N PHE A 67 -3.70 2.96 -15.16
CA PHE A 67 -4.11 3.03 -13.76
C PHE A 67 -4.31 1.63 -13.20
N VAL A 68 -4.16 1.52 -11.88
CA VAL A 68 -4.46 0.29 -11.15
C VAL A 68 -5.70 0.52 -10.30
N GLU A 69 -6.68 -0.36 -10.40
CA GLU A 69 -7.90 -0.30 -9.60
C GLU A 69 -7.82 -1.36 -8.49
N PHE A 70 -8.11 -0.98 -7.25
CA PHE A 70 -8.18 -1.90 -6.11
C PHE A 70 -9.27 -1.44 -5.14
N GLY A 71 -9.76 -2.37 -4.31
CA GLY A 71 -10.88 -2.12 -3.42
C GLY A 71 -10.90 -3.07 -2.23
N ALA A 72 -12.06 -3.14 -1.58
CA ALA A 72 -12.30 -4.00 -0.43
C ALA A 72 -11.88 -5.46 -0.71
N GLY A 73 -11.05 -6.02 0.18
CA GLY A 73 -10.52 -7.37 0.08
C GLY A 73 -9.14 -7.47 -0.56
N ASP A 74 -8.57 -6.37 -1.07
CA ASP A 74 -7.28 -6.39 -1.77
C ASP A 74 -6.12 -5.97 -0.87
N LEU A 75 -5.01 -6.71 -0.97
CA LEU A 75 -3.73 -6.34 -0.37
C LEU A 75 -2.86 -5.65 -1.42
N VAL A 76 -2.44 -4.43 -1.13
CA VAL A 76 -1.74 -3.54 -2.06
C VAL A 76 -0.39 -3.17 -1.48
N THR A 77 0.66 -3.42 -2.25
CA THR A 77 2.03 -3.03 -1.89
C THR A 77 2.50 -1.93 -2.84
N ILE A 78 2.86 -0.79 -2.26
CA ILE A 78 3.34 0.39 -2.96
C ILE A 78 4.84 0.55 -2.68
N PRO A 79 5.70 0.49 -3.71
CA PRO A 79 7.14 0.58 -3.49
C PRO A 79 7.58 1.99 -3.09
N LYS A 80 8.67 2.04 -2.33
CA LYS A 80 9.34 3.30 -1.96
C LYS A 80 9.69 4.13 -3.19
N GLY A 81 9.42 5.43 -3.12
CA GLY A 81 9.70 6.40 -4.18
C GLY A 81 8.57 6.55 -5.18
N LEU A 82 7.53 5.72 -5.14
CA LEU A 82 6.38 5.86 -6.03
C LEU A 82 5.61 7.15 -5.73
N SER A 83 5.25 7.87 -6.80
CA SER A 83 4.29 8.96 -6.73
C SER A 83 3.07 8.60 -7.57
N CYS A 84 1.89 8.64 -6.98
CA CYS A 84 0.65 8.34 -7.71
C CYS A 84 -0.52 9.19 -7.21
N THR A 85 -1.55 9.35 -8.05
CA THR A 85 -2.80 10.02 -7.65
C THR A 85 -3.84 8.95 -7.36
N TRP A 86 -4.42 8.96 -6.17
CA TRP A 86 -5.52 8.08 -5.79
C TRP A 86 -6.84 8.79 -6.08
N ASP A 87 -7.65 8.21 -6.96
CA ASP A 87 -9.03 8.61 -7.21
C ASP A 87 -9.96 7.67 -6.43
N VAL A 88 -10.39 8.14 -5.27
CA VAL A 88 -11.23 7.40 -4.33
C VAL A 88 -12.69 7.60 -4.72
N SER A 89 -13.30 6.59 -5.33
CA SER A 89 -14.72 6.63 -5.70
C SER A 89 -15.64 6.33 -4.51
N VAL A 90 -15.19 5.49 -3.58
CA VAL A 90 -15.94 5.09 -2.38
C VAL A 90 -15.03 5.22 -1.18
N ALA A 91 -15.57 5.76 -0.08
CA ALA A 91 -14.82 5.97 1.17
C ALA A 91 -14.00 4.73 1.52
N VAL A 92 -12.71 4.95 1.76
CA VAL A 92 -11.72 3.90 2.00
C VAL A 92 -11.64 3.63 3.49
N ASP A 93 -11.53 2.36 3.82
CA ASP A 93 -11.08 1.87 5.12
C ASP A 93 -9.99 0.83 4.86
N LYS A 94 -8.77 1.10 5.31
CA LYS A 94 -7.62 0.23 5.09
C LYS A 94 -6.75 0.11 6.33
N TYR A 95 -6.10 -1.03 6.46
CA TYR A 95 -4.94 -1.19 7.32
C TYR A 95 -3.70 -0.84 6.53
N TYR A 96 -2.73 -0.15 7.12
CA TYR A 96 -1.48 0.18 6.43
C TYR A 96 -0.27 -0.04 7.32
N LYS A 97 0.86 -0.36 6.70
CA LYS A 97 2.15 -0.50 7.36
C LYS A 97 3.20 0.09 6.43
N PHE A 98 4.07 0.93 6.99
CA PHE A 98 5.28 1.36 6.30
C PHE A 98 6.43 0.44 6.69
N GLU A 99 7.21 0.01 5.71
CA GLU A 99 8.51 -0.60 5.97
C GLU A 99 9.45 0.50 6.46
N SER A 100 9.59 0.58 7.79
CA SER A 100 10.59 1.44 8.40
C SER A 100 11.95 0.86 8.09
N ASN A 101 12.70 1.49 7.18
CA ASN A 101 14.08 1.14 6.92
C ASN A 101 14.95 1.61 8.09
N SER A 102 14.73 1.02 9.27
CA SER A 102 15.59 1.18 10.43
C SER A 102 16.38 -0.10 10.57
N SER A 103 17.63 -0.08 10.10
CA SER A 103 18.68 -0.87 10.73
C SER A 103 18.69 -0.46 12.20
N SER A 104 17.95 -1.18 13.04
CA SER A 104 18.02 -1.06 14.49
C SER A 104 17.66 -2.42 15.06
N SER A 105 18.70 -3.21 15.27
CA SER A 105 18.73 -4.31 16.23
C SER A 105 17.96 -3.92 17.49
N THR A 106 16.86 -4.57 17.82
CA THR A 106 16.50 -4.84 19.22
C THR A 106 15.59 -6.06 19.28
N THR A 107 16.18 -7.14 19.75
CA THR A 107 15.53 -8.32 20.31
C THR A 107 14.35 -7.92 21.20
N SER A 108 13.16 -8.47 20.95
CA SER A 108 12.22 -8.73 22.03
C SER A 108 11.52 -10.05 21.75
N SER A 109 12.26 -11.12 22.03
CA SER A 109 11.64 -12.36 22.50
C SER A 109 10.70 -11.99 23.63
N SER A 110 9.40 -12.19 23.43
CA SER A 110 8.42 -12.15 24.51
C SER A 110 7.51 -13.33 24.27
N SER A 111 7.91 -14.43 24.89
CA SER A 111 7.27 -15.73 24.93
C SER A 111 5.79 -15.63 25.29
N CYS A 112 4.98 -16.49 24.69
CA CYS A 112 3.86 -17.11 25.40
C CYS A 112 4.35 -18.38 26.11
#